data_AF-A0A1A6HRT8-F1
#
_entry.id   AF-A0A1A6HRT8-F1
#
_cell.length_a   1.000
_cell.length_b   1.000
_cell.length_c   1.000
_cell.angle_alpha   90.00
_cell.angle_beta   90.00
_cell.angle_gamma   90.00
#
_symmetry.space_group_name_H-M   'P 1'
#
loop_
_entity.id
_entity.type
_entity.pdbx_description
1 polymer ?
#
loop_
_entity_poly.entity_id
_entity_poly.type
_entity_poly.pdbx_seq_one_letter_code
_entity_poly.pdbx_strand_id
1 'polypeptide(L)'
;MSKRNQVSYVRPAEPAFLSRFKERVGYREGPTVETKKIQPQLPDDDGNDSDKEDEQPQVVVLKKGDLTAEEVMKIKAEIKAAKAAFLFCHR
;
A
#
# COMPACT_ATOMS: atom_id res chain seq x y z
N MET A 1 -26.68 -18.55 -0.89
CA MET A 1 -26.27 -17.12 -0.92
C MET A 1 -26.66 -16.49 0.41
N SER A 2 -25.70 -16.38 1.33
CA SER A 2 -25.94 -15.85 2.67
C SER A 2 -26.22 -14.35 2.60
N LYS A 3 -27.41 -13.96 3.04
CA LYS A 3 -27.87 -12.58 3.17
C LYS A 3 -27.08 -11.94 4.32
N ARG A 4 -25.82 -11.55 4.05
CA ARG A 4 -24.93 -10.94 5.04
C ARG A 4 -25.48 -9.54 5.38
N ASN A 5 -26.25 -9.50 6.46
CA ASN A 5 -26.40 -8.39 7.39
C ASN A 5 -26.66 -7.01 6.75
N GLN A 6 -27.84 -6.84 6.13
CA GLN A 6 -28.37 -5.52 5.78
C GLN A 6 -28.87 -4.80 7.05
N VAL A 7 -27.95 -4.31 7.88
CA VAL A 7 -28.30 -3.42 9.00
C VAL A 7 -28.09 -1.99 8.53
N SER A 8 -29.19 -1.27 8.26
CA SER A 8 -29.17 0.16 7.99
C SER A 8 -29.24 0.94 9.30
N TYR A 9 -28.25 1.79 9.57
CA TYR A 9 -28.28 2.72 10.69
C TYR A 9 -28.76 4.09 10.21
N VAL A 10 -29.86 4.59 10.78
CA VAL A 10 -30.31 5.97 10.60
C VAL A 10 -29.86 6.76 11.81
N ARG A 11 -29.13 7.87 11.59
CA ARG A 11 -28.73 8.78 12.66
C ARG A 11 -29.93 9.69 13.00
N PRO A 12 -30.59 9.54 14.16
CA PRO A 12 -31.65 10.45 14.57
C PRO A 12 -31.09 11.84 14.88
N ALA A 13 -31.95 12.86 14.82
CA ALA A 13 -31.59 14.22 15.20
C ALA A 13 -31.19 14.30 16.68
N GLU A 14 -30.26 15.19 17.00
CA GLU A 14 -29.81 15.34 18.39
C GLU A 14 -30.95 15.88 19.29
N PRO A 15 -31.19 15.26 20.46
CA PRO A 15 -32.20 15.74 21.39
C PRO A 15 -31.80 17.09 22.00
N ALA A 16 -32.80 17.93 22.28
CA ALA A 16 -32.61 19.31 22.76
C ALA A 16 -31.82 19.44 24.08
N PHE A 17 -31.78 18.39 24.90
CA PHE A 17 -30.95 18.35 26.10
C PHE A 17 -29.45 18.34 25.76
N LEU A 18 -29.04 17.52 24.78
CA LEU A 18 -27.64 17.38 24.41
C LEU A 18 -27.11 18.64 23.71
N SER A 19 -27.94 19.30 22.89
CA SER A 19 -27.55 20.56 22.24
C SER A 19 -27.27 21.67 23.26
N ARG A 20 -28.20 21.89 24.20
CA ARG A 20 -28.04 22.87 25.29
C ARG A 20 -26.84 22.56 26.19
N PHE A 21 -26.57 21.28 26.42
CA PHE A 21 -25.41 20.87 27.21
C PHE A 21 -24.09 21.16 26.48
N LYS A 22 -23.99 20.75 25.20
CA LYS A 22 -22.81 20.99 24.34
C LYS A 22 -22.48 22.48 24.22
N GLU A 23 -23.50 23.32 24.09
CA GLU A 23 -23.36 24.78 24.04
C GLU A 23 -22.77 25.35 25.35
N ARG A 24 -23.31 24.92 26.50
CA ARG A 24 -22.84 25.39 27.82
C ARG A 24 -21.39 25.02 28.11
N VAL A 25 -20.96 23.84 27.68
CA VAL A 25 -19.61 23.33 27.94
C VAL A 25 -18.61 23.67 26.82
N GLY A 26 -19.05 24.38 25.77
CA GLY A 26 -18.20 24.77 24.64
C GLY A 26 -17.67 23.59 23.82
N TYR A 27 -18.45 22.51 23.71
CA TYR A 27 -18.04 21.31 22.98
C TYR A 27 -17.85 21.60 21.49
N ARG A 28 -16.68 21.22 20.95
CA ARG A 28 -16.38 21.25 19.51
C ARG A 28 -16.35 19.83 18.98
N GLU A 29 -17.12 19.56 17.93
CA GLU A 29 -17.14 18.25 17.29
C GLU A 29 -15.76 17.93 16.71
N GLY A 30 -15.20 16.80 17.13
CA GLY A 30 -13.90 16.32 16.66
C GLY A 30 -13.95 15.71 15.25
N PRO A 31 -12.80 15.25 14.74
CA PRO A 31 -12.72 14.57 13.44
C PRO A 31 -13.70 13.38 13.40
N THR A 32 -14.66 13.46 12.49
CA THR A 32 -15.71 12.44 12.31
C THR A 32 -15.18 11.25 11.51
N VAL A 33 -15.86 10.11 11.56
CA VAL A 33 -15.49 8.90 10.78
C VAL A 33 -15.26 9.20 9.29
N GLU A 34 -16.01 10.13 8.70
CA GLU A 34 -15.81 10.56 7.31
C GLU A 34 -14.41 11.15 7.03
N THR A 35 -13.80 11.82 8.01
CA THR A 35 -12.43 12.35 7.86
C THR A 35 -11.38 11.24 7.82
N LYS A 36 -11.70 10.03 8.28
CA LYS A 36 -10.82 8.85 8.21
C LYS A 36 -10.99 8.03 6.94
N LYS A 37 -12.08 8.25 6.19
CA LYS A 37 -12.32 7.57 4.91
C LYS A 37 -11.57 8.21 3.75
N ILE A 38 -11.06 9.42 3.95
CA ILE A 38 -10.13 10.04 3.00
C ILE A 38 -8.92 9.12 2.92
N GLN A 39 -8.72 8.47 1.77
CA GLN A 39 -7.48 7.76 1.50
C GLN A 39 -6.35 8.77 1.71
N PRO A 40 -5.43 8.53 2.66
CA PRO A 40 -4.19 9.30 2.69
C PRO A 40 -3.62 9.23 1.28
N GLN A 41 -3.23 10.37 0.71
CA GLN A 41 -2.34 10.33 -0.44
C GLN A 41 -1.08 9.65 0.07
N LEU A 42 -0.96 8.35 -0.24
CA LEU A 42 0.32 7.68 -0.10
C LEU A 42 1.26 8.54 -0.93
N PRO A 43 2.41 8.98 -0.38
CA PRO A 43 3.43 9.58 -1.22
C PRO A 43 3.60 8.66 -2.43
N ASP A 44 3.59 9.25 -3.62
CA ASP A 44 3.84 8.49 -4.85
C ASP A 44 5.08 7.65 -4.56
N ASP A 45 4.87 6.33 -4.49
CA ASP A 45 5.94 5.39 -4.29
C ASP A 45 6.66 5.36 -5.63
N ASP A 46 7.53 6.34 -5.80
CA ASP A 46 8.26 6.66 -7.01
C ASP A 46 9.31 5.59 -7.32
N GLY A 47 8.89 4.31 -7.39
CA GLY A 47 9.61 3.22 -8.03
C GLY A 47 11.07 3.02 -7.60
N ASN A 48 11.46 3.48 -6.42
CA ASN A 48 12.84 3.39 -5.93
C ASN A 48 13.07 2.17 -5.03
N ASP A 49 12.15 1.20 -5.04
CA ASP A 49 12.42 -0.19 -4.67
C ASP A 49 13.32 -0.86 -5.73
N SER A 50 14.41 -0.20 -6.11
CA SER A 50 15.56 -0.91 -6.65
C SER A 50 16.17 -1.66 -5.46
N ASP A 51 15.93 -2.98 -5.38
CA ASP A 51 16.59 -3.88 -4.43
C ASP A 51 18.06 -3.45 -4.29
N LYS A 52 18.44 -3.01 -3.09
CA LYS A 52 19.81 -2.53 -2.85
C LYS A 52 20.77 -3.71 -3.02
N GLU A 53 22.04 -3.42 -3.32
CA GLU A 53 23.09 -4.46 -3.38
C GLU A 53 23.11 -5.32 -2.10
N ASP A 54 22.86 -4.71 -0.94
CA ASP A 54 22.81 -5.38 0.37
C ASP A 54 21.58 -6.30 0.57
N GLU A 55 20.55 -6.17 -0.26
CA GLU A 55 19.31 -6.97 -0.19
C GLU A 55 19.35 -8.17 -1.16
N GLN A 56 20.42 -8.30 -1.96
CA GLN A 56 20.55 -9.41 -2.91
C GLN A 56 20.78 -10.75 -2.19
N PRO A 57 20.19 -11.85 -2.69
CA PRO A 57 20.35 -13.16 -2.07
C PRO A 57 21.80 -13.66 -2.17
N GLN A 58 22.30 -14.24 -1.08
CA GLN A 58 23.61 -14.89 -1.07
C GLN A 58 23.63 -16.08 -2.06
N VAL A 59 24.59 -16.06 -2.98
CA VAL A 59 24.84 -17.18 -3.89
C VAL A 59 25.78 -18.19 -3.20
N VAL A 60 25.38 -19.45 -3.13
CA VAL A 60 26.17 -20.56 -2.58
C VAL A 60 26.34 -21.63 -3.66
N VAL A 61 27.59 -21.96 -4.00
CA VAL A 61 27.94 -23.00 -4.98
C VAL A 61 28.25 -24.28 -4.22
N LEU A 62 27.46 -25.33 -4.43
CA LEU A 62 27.62 -26.63 -3.77
C LEU A 62 28.24 -27.68 -4.70
N LYS A 63 28.03 -27.56 -6.02
CA LYS A 63 28.49 -28.51 -7.04
C LYS A 63 29.16 -27.78 -8.21
N LYS A 64 29.98 -28.50 -9.00
CA LYS A 64 30.73 -27.98 -10.17
C LYS A 64 29.87 -27.62 -11.39
N GLY A 65 28.61 -27.23 -11.18
CA GLY A 65 27.69 -26.77 -12.22
C GLY A 65 26.71 -25.70 -11.74
N ASP A 66 26.83 -25.25 -10.48
CA ASP A 66 26.03 -24.13 -9.99
C ASP A 66 26.64 -22.81 -10.49
N LEU A 67 25.77 -21.84 -10.76
CA LEU A 67 26.19 -20.52 -11.26
C LEU A 67 26.92 -19.75 -10.17
N THR A 68 28.01 -19.10 -10.57
CA THR A 68 28.75 -18.17 -9.71
C THR A 68 28.04 -16.82 -9.63
N ALA A 69 28.35 -16.04 -8.60
CA ALA A 69 27.71 -14.73 -8.40
C ALA A 69 27.85 -13.80 -9.63
N GLU A 70 29.01 -13.84 -10.31
CA GLU A 70 29.28 -13.01 -11.49
C GLU A 70 28.38 -13.37 -12.69
N GLU A 71 28.09 -14.66 -12.89
CA GLU A 71 27.24 -15.13 -13.97
C GLU A 71 25.77 -14.75 -13.71
N VAL A 72 25.32 -14.85 -12.45
CA VAL A 72 23.96 -14.47 -12.04
C VAL A 72 23.71 -12.98 -12.29
N MET A 73 24.68 -12.10 -12.01
CA MET A 73 24.54 -10.66 -12.25
C MET A 73 24.38 -10.33 -13.74
N LYS A 74 25.16 -10.98 -14.61
CA LYS A 74 25.09 -10.78 -16.07
C LYS A 74 23.73 -11.21 -16.62
N ILE A 75 23.26 -12.40 -16.24
CA ILE A 75 21.96 -12.93 -16.67
C ILE A 75 20.82 -12.02 -16.19
N LYS A 76 20.85 -11.56 -14.93
CA LYS A 76 19.84 -10.62 -14.41
C LYS A 76 19.80 -9.30 -15.18
N ALA A 77 20.96 -8.75 -15.56
CA ALA A 77 21.04 -7.53 -16.36
C ALA A 77 20.40 -7.70 -17.74
N GLU A 78 20.68 -8.82 -18.41
CA GLU A 78 20.08 -9.15 -19.72
C GLU A 78 18.57 -9.34 -19.63
N ILE A 79 18.07 -10.04 -18.59
CA ILE A 79 16.63 -10.21 -18.36
C ILE A 79 15.96 -8.86 -18.07
N LYS A 80 16.58 -7.99 -17.27
CA LYS A 80 16.06 -6.66 -16.96
C LYS A 80 15.97 -5.80 -18.23
N ALA A 81 17.00 -5.83 -19.08
CA ALA A 81 17.01 -5.14 -20.37
C ALA A 81 15.95 -5.69 -21.33
N ALA A 82 15.83 -7.01 -21.45
CA ALA A 82 14.82 -7.66 -22.29
C ALA A 82 13.39 -7.35 -21.82
N LYS A 83 13.15 -7.35 -20.51
CA LYS A 83 11.86 -7.00 -19.91
C LYS A 83 11.50 -5.53 -20.15
N ALA A 84 12.47 -4.63 -20.03
CA ALA A 84 12.28 -3.21 -20.34
C ALA A 84 11.98 -3.00 -21.82
N ALA A 85 12.70 -3.67 -22.72
CA ALA A 85 12.45 -3.62 -24.16
C ALA A 85 11.06 -4.18 -24.53
N PHE A 86 10.64 -5.28 -23.89
CA PHE A 86 9.32 -5.87 -24.10
C PHE A 86 8.19 -4.94 -23.64
N LEU A 87 8.33 -4.30 -22.46
CA LEU A 87 7.37 -3.29 -22.00
C LEU A 87 7.29 -2.09 -22.94
N PHE A 88 8.42 -1.68 -23.53
CA PHE A 88 8.46 -0.54 -24.44
C PHE A 88 7.81 -0.84 -25.80
N CYS A 89 7.88 -2.08 -26.29
CA CYS A 89 7.29 -2.46 -27.58
C CYS A 89 5.77 -2.65 -27.54
N HIS A 90 5.18 -2.85 -26.35
CA HIS A 90 3.74 -3.10 -26.16
C HIS A 90 2.95 -1.86 -25.72
N ARG A 91 3.55 -0.67 -25.78
CA ARG A 91 2.92 0.62 -25.47
C ARG A 91 2.84 1.49 -26.72
#